data_AF-A0A7S1LI01-F1
#
_entry.id   AF-A0A7S1LI01-F1
#
_cell.length_a   1.000
_cell.length_b   1.000
_cell.length_c   1.000
_cell.angle_alpha   90.00
_cell.angle_beta   90.00
_cell.angle_gamma   90.00
#
_symmetry.space_group_name_H-M   'P 1'
#
loop_
_entity.id
_entity.type
_entity.pdbx_description
1 polymer ?
#
loop_
_entity_poly.entity_id
_entity_poly.type
_entity_poly.pdbx_seq_one_letter_code
_entity_poly.pdbx_strand_id
1 'polypeptide(L)'
;FIAHFDDDDLYAPGYLGMMVAQLEAHAAHAITLSSWYIFNVKARTWGFCDAIAWGWEKGYDEDHPKVRSWAYGYGFSYVYRRQAALDQPYDDINMGEDFGFVTQLQRQRCRGDATVALVRDDFGICLHMQHGQNTSETFPIRDVPPEEARDLDVAALAATAESQPELRAACEQHGSEPRASRSRSLRACLPHGDLWVECE
;
A
#
# COMPACT_ATOMS: atom_id res chain seq x y z
N PHE A 1 9.09 -2.32 -15.22
CA PHE A 1 7.89 -1.99 -14.43
C PHE A 1 7.72 -0.48 -14.42
N ILE A 2 6.54 0.00 -14.05
CA ILE A 2 6.26 1.40 -13.70
C ILE A 2 5.73 1.36 -12.27
N ALA A 3 6.17 2.31 -11.44
CA ALA A 3 5.72 2.47 -10.07
C ALA A 3 5.32 3.92 -9.85
N HIS A 4 4.26 4.13 -9.07
CA HIS A 4 3.76 5.44 -8.68
C HIS A 4 4.20 5.75 -7.25
N PHE A 5 4.40 7.04 -6.99
CA PHE A 5 4.80 7.57 -5.70
C PHE A 5 4.16 8.93 -5.54
N ASP A 6 3.42 9.13 -4.46
CA ASP A 6 2.98 10.47 -4.07
C ASP A 6 4.18 11.21 -3.44
N ASP A 7 4.24 12.52 -3.65
CA ASP A 7 5.37 13.34 -3.21
C ASP A 7 5.33 13.70 -1.71
N ASP A 8 4.23 13.35 -1.04
CA ASP A 8 4.01 13.52 0.39
C ASP A 8 4.06 12.21 1.20
N ASP A 9 4.14 11.04 0.54
CA ASP A 9 4.18 9.73 1.19
C ASP A 9 5.59 9.15 1.35
N LEU A 10 5.74 8.15 2.22
CA LEU A 10 7.03 7.49 2.49
C LEU A 10 7.01 6.01 2.20
N TYR A 11 8.10 5.55 1.60
CA TYR A 11 8.24 4.20 1.07
C TYR A 11 9.54 3.59 1.58
N ALA A 12 9.44 2.46 2.26
CA ALA A 12 10.59 1.79 2.82
C ALA A 12 11.63 1.42 1.72
N PRO A 13 12.92 1.29 2.05
CA PRO A 13 13.95 0.94 1.06
C PRO A 13 13.66 -0.35 0.28
N GLY A 14 12.97 -1.31 0.90
CA GLY A 14 12.56 -2.58 0.28
C GLY A 14 11.25 -2.52 -0.52
N TYR A 15 10.54 -1.39 -0.54
CA TYR A 15 9.20 -1.26 -1.11
C TYR A 15 9.11 -1.78 -2.55
N LEU A 16 9.95 -1.27 -3.45
CA LEU A 16 9.93 -1.68 -4.86
C LEU A 16 10.29 -3.16 -5.04
N GLY A 17 11.26 -3.66 -4.27
CA GLY A 17 11.65 -5.07 -4.32
C GLY A 17 10.47 -5.97 -3.97
N MET A 18 9.78 -5.65 -2.86
CA MET A 18 8.60 -6.39 -2.40
C MET A 18 7.45 -6.33 -3.40
N MET A 19 7.09 -5.13 -3.89
CA MET A 19 5.96 -4.96 -4.81
C MET A 19 6.22 -5.65 -6.16
N VAL A 20 7.44 -5.57 -6.70
CA VAL A 20 7.79 -6.28 -7.94
C VAL A 20 7.79 -7.79 -7.74
N ALA A 21 8.35 -8.29 -6.63
CA ALA A 21 8.33 -9.72 -6.32
C ALA A 21 6.90 -10.25 -6.22
N GLN A 22 6.01 -9.52 -5.55
CA GLN A 22 4.59 -9.87 -5.47
C GLN A 22 3.92 -9.81 -6.85
N LEU A 23 4.16 -8.78 -7.67
CA LEU A 23 3.60 -8.71 -9.02
C LEU A 23 3.97 -9.93 -9.87
N GLU A 24 5.25 -10.35 -9.82
CA GLU A 24 5.72 -11.55 -10.53
C GLU A 24 5.12 -12.83 -9.94
N ALA A 25 5.07 -12.97 -8.61
CA ALA A 25 4.53 -14.15 -7.94
C ALA A 25 3.04 -14.40 -8.26
N HIS A 26 2.26 -13.33 -8.41
CA HIS A 26 0.85 -13.37 -8.81
C HIS A 26 0.64 -13.46 -10.32
N ALA A 27 1.70 -13.38 -11.12
CA ALA A 27 1.64 -13.26 -12.58
C ALA A 27 0.69 -12.13 -13.05
N ALA A 28 0.58 -11.04 -12.28
CA ALA A 28 -0.37 -9.96 -12.52
C ALA A 28 0.16 -8.93 -13.53
N HIS A 29 -0.74 -8.11 -14.09
CA HIS A 29 -0.38 -6.94 -14.89
C HIS A 29 -0.10 -5.71 -14.03
N ALA A 30 -0.81 -5.59 -12.91
CA ALA A 30 -0.61 -4.57 -11.90
C ALA A 30 -0.76 -5.14 -10.48
N ILE A 31 -0.23 -4.44 -9.51
CA ILE A 31 -0.37 -4.73 -8.09
C ILE A 31 -0.51 -3.41 -7.32
N THR A 32 -1.28 -3.44 -6.24
CA THR A 32 -1.47 -2.30 -5.35
C THR A 32 -1.65 -2.79 -3.92
N LEU A 33 -1.45 -1.89 -2.96
CA LEU A 33 -1.73 -2.18 -1.57
C LEU A 33 -3.24 -2.16 -1.29
N SER A 34 -3.74 -3.13 -0.53
CA SER A 34 -5.10 -3.12 0.04
C SER A 34 -5.16 -2.55 1.46
N SER A 35 -3.99 -2.42 2.09
CA SER A 35 -3.80 -1.87 3.43
C SER A 35 -2.49 -1.10 3.48
N TRP A 36 -2.41 -0.11 4.36
CA TRP A 36 -1.22 0.71 4.56
C TRP A 36 -1.27 1.39 5.92
N TYR A 37 -0.12 1.88 6.37
CA TYR A 37 -0.02 2.69 7.58
C TYR A 37 -0.27 4.15 7.25
N ILE A 38 -0.83 4.88 8.20
CA ILE A 38 -1.13 6.30 8.12
C ILE A 38 -0.43 7.01 9.26
N PHE A 39 0.20 8.15 8.98
CA PHE A 39 0.60 9.10 10.00
C PHE A 39 -0.19 10.40 9.84
N ASN A 40 -1.00 10.73 10.84
CA ASN A 40 -1.70 12.01 10.88
C ASN A 40 -0.75 13.08 11.43
N VAL A 41 -0.29 13.98 10.58
CA VAL A 41 0.70 15.01 10.92
C VAL A 41 0.19 15.94 12.02
N LYS A 42 -1.07 16.37 11.90
CA LYS A 42 -1.68 17.35 12.82
C LYS A 42 -1.92 16.76 14.22
N ALA A 43 -2.46 15.54 14.28
CA ALA A 43 -2.74 14.84 15.54
C ALA A 43 -1.50 14.14 16.11
N ARG A 44 -0.49 13.91 15.28
CA ARG A 44 0.73 13.12 15.59
C ARG A 44 0.39 11.70 16.04
N THR A 45 -0.56 11.08 15.34
CA THR A 45 -1.07 9.73 15.65
C THR A 45 -0.84 8.80 14.47
N TRP A 46 -0.56 7.55 14.78
CA TRP A 46 -0.44 6.48 13.79
C TRP A 46 -1.75 5.71 13.68
N GLY A 47 -2.08 5.31 12.46
CA GLY A 47 -3.24 4.49 12.17
C GLY A 47 -2.92 3.44 11.12
N PHE A 48 -3.79 2.45 11.01
CA PHE A 48 -3.72 1.41 9.99
C PHE A 48 -5.02 1.38 9.20
N CYS A 49 -4.91 1.44 7.87
CA CYS A 49 -6.02 1.31 6.95
C CYS A 49 -5.99 -0.08 6.32
N ASP A 50 -7.15 -0.72 6.17
CA ASP A 50 -7.33 -1.95 5.40
C ASP A 50 -8.73 -1.96 4.80
N ALA A 51 -8.81 -1.73 3.49
CA ALA A 51 -10.08 -1.58 2.78
C ALA A 51 -10.92 -2.86 2.82
N ILE A 52 -10.28 -4.02 2.79
CA ILE A 52 -10.96 -5.32 2.79
C ILE A 52 -11.51 -5.63 4.17
N ALA A 53 -10.68 -5.48 5.22
CA ALA A 53 -11.11 -5.70 6.59
C ALA A 53 -12.24 -4.72 7.00
N TRP A 54 -12.14 -3.46 6.58
CA TRP A 54 -13.23 -2.49 6.76
C TRP A 54 -14.53 -2.96 6.11
N GLY A 55 -14.46 -3.45 4.87
CA GLY A 55 -15.61 -3.98 4.14
C GLY A 55 -16.34 -5.07 4.92
N TRP A 56 -15.59 -6.06 5.39
CA TRP A 56 -16.14 -7.17 6.18
C TRP A 56 -16.82 -6.70 7.47
N GLU A 57 -16.22 -5.74 8.20
CA GLU A 57 -16.82 -5.16 9.41
C GLU A 57 -18.18 -4.50 9.12
N LYS A 58 -18.37 -3.95 7.91
CA LYS A 58 -19.62 -3.34 7.46
C LYS A 58 -20.59 -4.33 6.80
N GLY A 59 -20.24 -5.62 6.73
CA GLY A 59 -21.05 -6.64 6.07
C GLY A 59 -21.01 -6.56 4.54
N TYR A 60 -19.98 -5.93 3.98
CA TYR A 60 -19.71 -5.91 2.55
C TYR A 60 -18.71 -7.00 2.17
N ASP A 61 -18.88 -7.58 0.97
CA ASP A 61 -17.87 -8.42 0.35
C ASP A 61 -16.81 -7.58 -0.38
N GLU A 62 -15.76 -8.24 -0.87
CA GLU A 62 -14.63 -7.61 -1.56
C GLU A 62 -15.02 -7.00 -2.92
N ASP A 63 -16.11 -7.48 -3.51
CA ASP A 63 -16.63 -7.00 -4.78
C ASP A 63 -17.59 -5.81 -4.62
N HIS A 64 -17.97 -5.47 -3.40
CA HIS A 64 -18.84 -4.34 -3.13
C HIS A 64 -18.19 -3.03 -3.63
N PRO A 65 -18.92 -2.16 -4.37
CA PRO A 65 -18.33 -0.98 -5.02
C PRO A 65 -17.53 -0.06 -4.09
N LYS A 66 -17.97 0.11 -2.84
CA LYS A 66 -17.26 0.92 -1.84
C LYS A 66 -15.91 0.30 -1.42
N VAL A 67 -15.88 -1.02 -1.23
CA VAL A 67 -14.66 -1.75 -0.85
C VAL A 67 -13.67 -1.67 -2.01
N ARG A 68 -14.14 -1.92 -3.22
CA ARG A 68 -13.34 -1.81 -4.45
C ARG A 68 -12.80 -0.40 -4.67
N SER A 69 -13.62 0.64 -4.45
CA SER A 69 -13.17 2.02 -4.62
C SER A 69 -12.03 2.41 -3.68
N TRP A 70 -11.83 1.70 -2.56
CA TRP A 70 -10.70 1.97 -1.68
C TRP A 70 -9.55 1.01 -1.87
N ALA A 71 -9.82 -0.27 -2.10
CA ALA A 71 -8.77 -1.23 -2.38
C ALA A 71 -8.01 -0.91 -3.68
N TYR A 72 -8.67 -0.24 -4.63
CA TYR A 72 -8.12 0.12 -5.94
C TYR A 72 -8.24 1.61 -6.25
N GLY A 73 -8.45 2.46 -5.25
CA GLY A 73 -8.69 3.89 -5.48
C GLY A 73 -7.46 4.77 -5.40
N TYR A 74 -6.38 4.25 -4.80
CA TYR A 74 -5.23 5.03 -4.39
C TYR A 74 -4.01 4.66 -5.23
N GLY A 75 -3.69 5.51 -6.21
CA GLY A 75 -2.57 5.31 -7.14
C GLY A 75 -1.19 5.33 -6.51
N PHE A 76 -1.05 5.93 -5.31
CA PHE A 76 0.24 6.07 -4.61
C PHE A 76 0.99 4.75 -4.39
N SER A 77 0.31 3.60 -4.48
CA SER A 77 0.91 2.29 -4.28
C SER A 77 0.94 1.38 -5.51
N TYR A 78 0.65 1.93 -6.69
CA TYR A 78 0.58 1.14 -7.93
C TYR A 78 1.96 0.76 -8.44
N VAL A 79 2.14 -0.54 -8.70
CA VAL A 79 3.26 -1.07 -9.49
C VAL A 79 2.69 -1.94 -10.60
N TYR A 80 3.11 -1.70 -11.85
CA TYR A 80 2.55 -2.41 -13.00
C TYR A 80 3.55 -2.65 -14.12
N ARG A 81 3.22 -3.58 -15.01
CA ARG A 81 4.00 -3.85 -16.21
C ARG A 81 3.84 -2.68 -17.17
N ARG A 82 4.95 -2.22 -17.79
CA ARG A 82 4.93 -1.08 -18.73
C ARG A 82 3.87 -1.22 -19.83
N GLN A 83 3.63 -2.45 -20.28
CA GLN A 83 2.63 -2.74 -21.31
C GLN A 83 1.20 -2.36 -20.89
N ALA A 84 0.86 -2.46 -19.59
CA ALA A 84 -0.47 -2.12 -19.08
C ALA A 84 -0.85 -0.66 -19.39
N ALA A 85 0.06 0.30 -19.17
CA ALA A 85 -0.19 1.72 -19.49
C ALA A 85 -0.08 2.06 -20.98
N LEU A 86 0.58 1.22 -21.79
CA LEU A 86 0.56 1.39 -23.25
C LEU A 86 -0.76 0.91 -23.85
N ASP A 87 -1.30 -0.20 -23.32
CA ASP A 87 -2.55 -0.78 -23.79
C ASP A 87 -3.76 0.00 -23.26
N GLN A 88 -3.68 0.51 -22.02
CA GLN A 88 -4.74 1.25 -21.34
C GLN A 88 -4.12 2.51 -20.69
N PRO A 89 -4.04 3.64 -21.42
CA PRO A 89 -3.56 4.88 -20.84
C PRO A 89 -4.56 5.40 -19.79
N TYR A 90 -4.06 6.25 -18.89
CA TYR A 90 -4.90 6.99 -17.95
C TYR A 90 -5.81 7.97 -18.69
N ASP A 91 -7.00 8.17 -18.13
CA ASP A 91 -7.89 9.23 -18.58
C ASP A 91 -7.32 10.61 -18.16
N ASP A 92 -7.45 11.61 -19.02
CA ASP A 92 -7.08 12.99 -18.72
C ASP A 92 -8.18 13.66 -17.89
N ILE A 93 -8.21 13.35 -16.60
CA ILE A 93 -9.18 13.85 -15.61
C ILE A 93 -8.47 14.19 -14.29
N ASN A 94 -9.14 15.00 -13.46
CA ASN A 94 -8.57 15.49 -12.20
C ASN A 94 -8.74 14.55 -11.00
N MET A 95 -9.68 13.60 -11.07
CA MET A 95 -9.99 12.74 -9.92
C MET A 95 -10.62 11.42 -10.38
N GLY A 96 -10.12 10.32 -9.83
CA GLY A 96 -10.62 8.96 -10.07
C GLY A 96 -9.98 8.25 -11.27
N GLU A 97 -8.96 8.86 -11.86
CA GLU A 97 -8.12 8.31 -12.92
C GLU A 97 -7.45 6.99 -12.50
N ASP A 98 -7.00 6.89 -11.25
CA ASP A 98 -6.39 5.67 -10.69
C ASP A 98 -7.37 4.49 -10.66
N PHE A 99 -8.57 4.74 -10.14
CA PHE A 99 -9.63 3.74 -10.10
C PHE A 99 -10.11 3.38 -11.50
N GLY A 100 -10.15 4.36 -12.40
CA GLY A 100 -10.46 4.18 -13.82
C GLY A 100 -9.46 3.24 -14.50
N PHE A 101 -8.16 3.52 -14.37
CA PHE A 101 -7.08 2.71 -14.92
C PHE A 101 -7.14 1.26 -14.44
N VAL A 102 -7.23 1.02 -13.13
CA VAL A 102 -7.30 -0.34 -12.59
C VAL A 102 -8.59 -1.06 -13.00
N THR A 103 -9.72 -0.36 -13.04
CA THR A 103 -10.99 -0.94 -13.50
C THR A 103 -10.90 -1.37 -14.96
N GLN A 104 -10.21 -0.61 -15.82
CA GLN A 104 -9.97 -0.98 -17.21
C GLN A 104 -9.10 -2.25 -17.31
N LEU A 105 -7.99 -2.32 -16.57
CA LEU A 105 -7.15 -3.52 -16.51
C LEU A 105 -7.91 -4.75 -15.99
N GLN A 106 -8.79 -4.58 -15.01
CA GLN A 106 -9.63 -5.64 -14.47
C GLN A 106 -10.68 -6.16 -15.44
N ARG A 107 -11.10 -5.37 -16.44
CA ARG A 107 -12.05 -5.81 -17.48
C ARG A 107 -11.39 -6.67 -18.55
N GLN A 108 -10.07 -6.63 -18.69
CA GLN A 108 -9.32 -7.42 -19.66
C GLN A 108 -9.17 -8.92 -19.27
N ARG A 109 -10.09 -9.49 -18.47
CA ARG A 109 -10.08 -10.89 -17.94
C ARG A 109 -10.17 -12.00 -19.01
N CYS A 110 -9.63 -11.82 -20.20
CA CYS A 110 -9.73 -12.78 -21.30
C CYS A 110 -8.95 -14.10 -21.05
N ARG A 111 -8.26 -14.29 -19.93
CA ARG A 111 -7.41 -15.48 -19.69
C ARG A 111 -7.50 -16.16 -18.31
N GLY A 112 -8.42 -15.75 -17.43
CA GLY A 112 -8.61 -16.41 -16.13
C GLY A 112 -7.62 -16.02 -15.03
N ASP A 113 -6.52 -15.34 -15.35
CA ASP A 113 -5.56 -14.82 -14.38
C ASP A 113 -6.02 -13.47 -13.77
N ALA A 114 -5.64 -13.22 -12.52
CA ALA A 114 -5.88 -11.93 -11.87
C ALA A 114 -5.05 -10.83 -12.55
N THR A 115 -5.70 -9.87 -13.21
CA THR A 115 -4.97 -8.78 -13.91
C THR A 115 -4.42 -7.73 -12.95
N VAL A 116 -5.04 -7.58 -11.77
CA VAL A 116 -4.59 -6.68 -10.72
C VAL A 116 -4.64 -7.42 -9.39
N ALA A 117 -3.49 -7.55 -8.73
CA ALA A 117 -3.38 -8.18 -7.42
C ALA A 117 -3.43 -7.14 -6.29
N LEU A 118 -3.91 -7.57 -5.13
CA LEU A 118 -3.89 -6.80 -3.89
C LEU A 118 -2.86 -7.38 -2.93
N VAL A 119 -2.07 -6.51 -2.29
CA VAL A 119 -1.10 -6.88 -1.26
C VAL A 119 -1.44 -6.16 0.03
N ARG A 120 -1.47 -6.91 1.12
CA ARG A 120 -1.60 -6.34 2.46
C ARG A 120 -0.22 -5.85 2.92
N ASP A 121 -0.14 -4.60 3.37
CA ASP A 121 1.05 -4.08 4.02
C ASP A 121 1.13 -4.54 5.48
N ASP A 122 1.73 -5.71 5.70
CA ASP A 122 1.94 -6.26 7.04
C ASP A 122 3.24 -5.77 7.70
N PHE A 123 4.12 -5.08 6.97
CA PHE A 123 5.45 -4.68 7.45
C PHE A 123 5.64 -3.17 7.55
N GLY A 124 4.66 -2.37 7.14
CA GLY A 124 4.81 -0.93 7.04
C GLY A 124 5.84 -0.55 5.98
N ILE A 125 5.71 -1.11 4.77
CA ILE A 125 6.53 -0.72 3.63
C ILE A 125 6.09 0.63 3.04
N CYS A 126 4.89 1.10 3.36
CA CYS A 126 4.34 2.37 2.92
C CYS A 126 3.71 3.12 4.10
N LEU A 127 3.97 4.43 4.18
CA LEU A 127 3.35 5.33 5.15
C LEU A 127 2.69 6.48 4.41
N HIS A 128 1.38 6.51 4.49
CA HIS A 128 0.57 7.59 3.94
C HIS A 128 0.52 8.77 4.93
N MET A 129 0.93 9.95 4.49
CA MET A 129 1.06 11.13 5.35
C MET A 129 -0.19 12.02 5.23
N GLN A 130 -1.00 12.07 6.30
CA GLN A 130 -2.19 12.92 6.34
C GLN A 130 -1.89 14.27 6.99
N HIS A 131 -1.77 15.31 6.17
CA HIS A 131 -1.48 16.69 6.58
C HIS A 131 -2.69 17.62 6.52
N GLY A 132 -3.83 17.12 6.01
CA GLY A 132 -5.10 17.85 5.98
C GLY A 132 -5.27 18.76 4.76
N GLN A 133 -4.38 18.67 3.78
CA GLN A 133 -4.56 19.18 2.42
C GLN A 133 -4.51 18.05 1.36
N ASN A 134 -4.62 16.79 1.80
CA ASN A 134 -4.64 15.64 0.90
C ASN A 134 -5.86 15.71 -0.03
N THR A 135 -5.68 15.33 -1.30
CA THR A 135 -6.78 15.26 -2.28
C THR A 135 -7.81 14.21 -1.90
N SER A 136 -7.35 13.10 -1.31
CA SER A 136 -8.19 12.02 -0.81
C SER A 136 -7.81 11.70 0.64
N GLU A 137 -8.80 11.68 1.54
CA GLU A 137 -8.60 11.25 2.92
C GLU A 137 -8.84 9.74 3.05
N THR A 138 -7.86 9.05 3.62
CA THR A 138 -8.00 7.69 4.13
C THR A 138 -8.48 7.74 5.58
N PHE A 139 -9.11 6.67 6.06
CA PHE A 139 -9.36 6.56 7.49
C PHE A 139 -8.76 5.29 8.08
N PRO A 140 -8.27 5.37 9.32
CA PRO A 140 -7.77 4.20 10.01
C PRO A 140 -8.93 3.32 10.47
N ILE A 141 -8.76 2.01 10.35
CA ILE A 141 -9.65 1.03 10.98
C ILE A 141 -9.21 0.69 12.41
N ARG A 142 -7.96 1.03 12.76
CA ARG A 142 -7.41 0.93 14.11
C ARG A 142 -6.27 1.94 14.30
N ASP A 143 -6.06 2.32 15.55
CA ASP A 143 -4.83 3.00 15.96
C ASP A 143 -3.65 2.03 15.94
N VAL A 144 -2.47 2.58 15.64
CA VAL A 144 -1.20 1.84 15.68
C VAL A 144 -0.40 2.33 16.87
N PRO A 145 -0.05 1.47 17.83
CA PRO A 145 0.66 1.90 19.01
C PRO A 145 2.13 2.20 18.68
N PRO A 146 2.81 3.05 19.48
CA PRO A 146 4.18 3.49 19.18
C PRO A 146 5.21 2.35 19.05
N GLU A 147 5.02 1.24 19.76
CA GLU A 147 5.88 0.06 19.65
C GLU A 147 5.79 -0.63 18.29
N GLU A 148 4.59 -0.69 17.71
CA GLU A 148 4.36 -1.25 16.38
C GLU A 148 4.91 -0.29 15.32
N ALA A 149 4.66 1.01 15.46
CA ALA A 149 5.15 2.04 14.55
C ALA A 149 6.69 2.04 14.39
N ARG A 150 7.43 1.72 15.46
CA ARG A 150 8.91 1.60 15.41
C ARG A 150 9.42 0.33 14.73
N ASP A 151 8.58 -0.69 14.66
CA ASP A 151 8.90 -1.99 14.05
C ASP A 151 8.58 -2.00 12.54
N LEU A 152 7.98 -0.92 12.02
CA LEU A 152 7.67 -0.76 10.60
C LEU A 152 8.93 -0.51 9.76
N ASP A 153 8.94 -1.02 8.53
CA ASP A 153 10.06 -0.85 7.61
C ASP A 153 10.33 0.61 7.25
N VAL A 154 9.29 1.44 7.16
CA VAL A 154 9.42 2.90 6.97
C VAL A 154 10.18 3.58 8.10
N ALA A 155 10.21 3.01 9.32
CA ALA A 155 10.95 3.59 10.43
C ALA A 155 12.48 3.56 10.20
N ALA A 156 12.98 2.69 9.31
CA ALA A 156 14.39 2.68 8.91
C ALA A 156 14.80 3.99 8.21
N LEU A 157 13.86 4.70 7.59
CA LEU A 157 14.11 5.99 6.93
C LEU A 157 14.44 7.10 7.94
N ALA A 158 13.98 6.99 9.18
CA ALA A 158 14.20 8.01 10.22
C ALA A 158 15.67 8.23 10.54
N ALA A 159 16.51 7.19 10.39
CA ALA A 159 17.97 7.30 10.54
C ALA A 159 18.61 8.19 9.45
N THR A 160 17.94 8.36 8.32
CA THR A 160 18.40 9.16 7.17
C THR A 160 17.63 10.48 7.01
N ALA A 161 16.54 10.66 7.74
CA ALA A 161 15.61 11.79 7.62
C ALA A 161 16.07 13.02 8.42
N GLU A 162 17.29 13.51 8.17
CA GLU A 162 17.78 14.78 8.74
C GLU A 162 16.87 15.97 8.38
N SER A 163 16.07 15.85 7.31
CA SER A 163 15.23 16.91 6.75
C SER A 163 13.74 16.82 7.12
N GLN A 164 13.26 15.78 7.81
CA GLN A 164 11.83 15.64 8.17
C GLN A 164 11.63 15.54 9.68
N PRO A 165 11.55 16.68 10.40
CA PRO A 165 11.42 16.72 11.85
C PRO A 165 10.14 16.03 12.36
N GLU A 166 9.10 15.96 11.55
CA GLU A 166 7.86 15.25 11.88
C GLU A 166 8.07 13.73 11.90
N LEU A 167 8.78 13.19 10.91
CA LEU A 167 9.13 11.77 10.84
C LEU A 167 10.09 11.38 11.96
N ARG A 168 11.10 12.22 12.18
CA ARG A 168 12.04 12.08 13.29
C ARG A 168 11.28 12.06 14.62
N ALA A 169 10.33 12.96 14.82
CA ALA A 169 9.56 13.01 16.06
C ALA A 169 8.53 11.86 16.19
N ALA A 170 8.11 11.23 15.08
CA ALA A 170 7.32 10.01 15.09
C ALA A 170 8.15 8.78 15.48
N CYS A 171 9.42 8.73 15.08
CA CYS A 171 10.33 7.62 15.36
C CYS A 171 11.12 7.76 16.68
N GLU A 172 11.47 8.97 17.11
CA GLU A 172 12.30 9.24 18.31
C GLU A 172 11.54 9.18 19.64
N GLN A 173 10.20 9.11 19.63
CA GLN A 173 9.41 9.32 20.85
C GLN A 173 9.73 8.32 21.98
N HIS A 174 10.26 7.12 21.71
CA HIS A 174 10.80 6.26 22.77
C HIS A 174 11.97 5.38 22.27
N GLY A 175 13.18 5.66 22.76
CA GLY A 175 14.43 5.08 22.28
C GLY A 175 14.57 3.56 22.44
N SER A 176 14.58 2.86 21.32
CA SER A 176 15.15 1.51 21.19
C SER A 176 15.60 1.28 19.75
N GLU A 177 16.77 0.66 19.56
CA GLU A 177 17.32 0.33 18.24
C GLU A 177 16.35 -0.53 17.39
N PRO A 178 16.35 -0.36 16.06
CA PRO A 178 15.56 -1.19 15.16
C PRO A 178 15.96 -2.66 15.31
N ARG A 179 14.99 -3.55 15.54
CA ARG A 179 15.25 -4.99 15.61
C ARG A 179 15.58 -5.51 14.22
N ALA A 180 16.78 -6.06 14.08
CA ALA A 180 17.26 -6.67 12.84
C ALA A 180 16.34 -7.80 12.33
N SER A 181 16.15 -7.82 11.00
CA SER A 181 15.87 -8.95 10.11
C SER A 181 14.94 -10.05 10.68
N ARG A 182 13.64 -9.89 10.45
CA ARG A 182 12.72 -11.05 10.43
C ARG A 182 12.97 -11.87 9.16
N SER A 183 12.85 -13.19 9.23
CA SER A 183 12.47 -13.99 8.06
C SER A 183 11.07 -13.53 7.66
N ARG A 184 10.91 -12.98 6.46
CA ARG A 184 9.68 -12.32 6.03
C ARG A 184 8.97 -13.24 5.05
N SER A 185 7.89 -13.88 5.46
CA SER A 185 7.04 -14.61 4.53
C SER A 185 5.71 -13.86 4.36
N LEU A 186 5.44 -13.35 3.16
CA LEU A 186 4.13 -12.78 2.82
C LEU A 186 3.18 -13.87 2.35
N ARG A 187 1.93 -13.78 2.79
CA ARG A 187 0.86 -14.63 2.29
C ARG A 187 0.18 -13.95 1.09
N ALA A 188 0.40 -14.52 -0.08
CA ALA A 188 -0.35 -14.22 -1.30
C ALA A 188 -1.59 -15.13 -1.36
N CYS A 189 -2.78 -14.56 -1.18
CA CYS A 189 -4.03 -15.31 -1.35
C CYS A 189 -4.38 -15.42 -2.83
N LEU A 190 -4.33 -16.64 -3.39
CA LEU A 190 -4.66 -16.93 -4.78
C LEU A 190 -5.98 -17.72 -4.86
N PRO A 191 -6.72 -17.68 -5.99
CA PRO A 191 -7.94 -18.48 -6.18
C PRO A 191 -7.77 -20.00 -6.02
N HIS A 192 -6.54 -20.51 -6.00
CA HIS A 192 -6.19 -21.92 -5.90
C HIS A 192 -5.41 -22.30 -4.63
N GLY A 193 -5.30 -21.39 -3.66
CA GLY A 193 -4.62 -21.63 -2.38
C GLY A 193 -3.72 -20.46 -1.95
N ASP A 194 -3.19 -20.56 -0.73
CA ASP A 194 -2.25 -19.57 -0.21
C ASP A 194 -0.82 -19.88 -0.71
N LEU A 195 -0.14 -18.86 -1.25
CA LEU A 195 1.27 -18.89 -1.59
C LEU A 195 2.06 -18.10 -0.54
N TRP A 196 3.14 -18.67 -0.02
CA TRP A 196 4.07 -17.96 0.87
C TRP A 196 5.27 -17.47 0.05
N VAL A 197 5.52 -16.16 0.07
CA VAL A 197 6.65 -15.53 -0.62
C VAL A 197 7.65 -15.07 0.44
N GLU A 198 8.81 -15.71 0.48
CA GLU A 198 9.94 -15.21 1.26
C GLU A 198 10.42 -13.88 0.66
N CYS A 199 10.51 -12.85 1.49
CA CYS A 199 10.97 -11.52 1.15
C CYS A 199 12.36 -11.35 1.77
N GLU A 200 13.39 -11.22 0.94
CA GLU A 200 14.74 -10.84 1.38
C GLU A 200 14.85 -9.34 1.69
#